data_AF-A0A7C0YSA9-F1
#
_entry.id   AF-A0A7C0YSA9-F1
#
_cell.length_a   1.000
_cell.length_b   1.000
_cell.length_c   1.000
_cell.angle_alpha   90.00
_cell.angle_beta   90.00
_cell.angle_gamma   90.00
#
_symmetry.space_group_name_H-M   'P 1'
#
loop_
_entity.id
_entity.type
_entity.pdbx_description
1 polymer ?
#
loop_
_entity_poly.entity_id
_entity_poly.type
_entity_poly.pdbx_seq_one_letter_code
_entity_poly.pdbx_strand_id
1 'polypeptide(L)'
;MRRKETVSLPVIPLRNSVVFPNTIVPLSVGRPASLKALTLSLDEHDSHMFMITQRDPKIESPSAEDLYEYGTIAKIIRVHDLPGGGKNVITQGLKRAKLLSLFEQDDAIFAEVEELERRWIKTIPRSRRSC
;
A
#
# COMPACT_ATOMS: atom_id res chain seq x y z
N MET A 1 8.49 25.38 -1.07
CA MET A 1 8.26 24.16 -0.28
C MET A 1 7.01 23.50 -0.83
N ARG A 2 7.11 22.40 -1.60
CA ARG A 2 5.91 21.68 -2.07
C ARG A 2 5.38 20.84 -0.90
N ARG A 3 4.12 21.03 -0.52
CA ARG A 3 3.45 20.22 0.49
C ARG A 3 3.44 18.78 0.00
N LYS A 4 4.07 17.89 0.76
CA LYS A 4 3.80 16.47 0.63
C LYS A 4 2.48 16.23 1.34
N GLU A 5 1.54 15.60 0.66
CA GLU A 5 0.23 15.30 1.22
C GLU A 5 0.35 14.07 2.10
N THR A 6 -0.10 14.22 3.36
CA THR A 6 -0.19 13.13 4.32
C THR A 6 -1.65 12.67 4.36
N VAL A 7 -1.86 11.36 4.27
CA VAL A 7 -3.18 10.74 4.33
C VAL A 7 -3.16 9.55 5.29
N SER A 8 -4.30 9.30 5.93
CA SER A 8 -4.50 8.11 6.77
C SER A 8 -5.27 7.06 5.98
N LEU A 9 -4.74 5.84 5.90
CA LEU A 9 -5.34 4.75 5.12
C LEU A 9 -5.26 3.41 5.86
N PRO A 10 -6.26 2.53 5.67
CA PRO A 10 -6.18 1.15 6.12
C PRO A 10 -5.02 0.41 5.44
N VAL A 11 -4.39 -0.50 6.16
CA VAL A 11 -3.17 -1.19 5.75
C VAL A 11 -3.44 -2.66 5.46
N ILE A 12 -2.94 -3.13 4.31
CA ILE A 12 -2.82 -4.56 4.03
C ILE A 12 -1.34 -4.93 3.93
N PRO A 13 -0.78 -5.61 4.95
CA PRO A 13 0.58 -6.12 4.91
C PRO A 13 0.74 -7.24 3.87
N LEU A 14 1.73 -7.09 2.99
CA LEU A 14 2.08 -8.07 1.97
C LEU A 14 3.27 -8.91 2.45
N ARG A 15 3.18 -10.24 2.33
CA ARG A 15 4.25 -11.16 2.79
C ARG A 15 5.35 -11.39 1.74
N ASN A 16 4.96 -11.77 0.54
CA ASN A 16 5.89 -12.25 -0.50
C ASN A 16 5.78 -11.43 -1.80
N SER A 17 5.20 -10.23 -1.74
CA SER A 17 4.95 -9.42 -2.91
C SER A 17 5.12 -7.93 -2.62
N VAL A 18 5.44 -7.19 -3.68
CA VAL A 18 5.50 -5.74 -3.72
C VAL A 18 4.63 -5.30 -4.89
N VAL A 19 3.76 -4.33 -4.66
CA VAL A 19 2.92 -3.76 -5.73
C VAL A 19 3.51 -2.44 -6.17
N PHE A 20 3.58 -2.23 -7.49
CA PHE A 20 4.09 -1.00 -8.06
C PHE A 20 2.95 -0.10 -8.59
N PRO A 21 3.16 1.22 -8.65
CA PRO A 21 2.25 2.11 -9.35
C PRO A 21 1.95 1.64 -10.78
N ASN A 22 0.70 1.82 -11.21
CA ASN A 22 0.13 1.38 -12.49
C ASN A 22 0.08 -0.14 -12.71
N THR A 23 0.31 -0.97 -11.68
CA THR A 23 0.14 -2.42 -11.79
C THR A 23 -1.24 -2.86 -11.29
N ILE A 24 -1.81 -3.89 -11.92
CA ILE A 24 -3.02 -4.57 -11.44
C ILE A 24 -2.59 -5.90 -10.83
N VAL A 25 -2.94 -6.13 -9.57
CA VAL A 25 -2.50 -7.32 -8.84
C VAL A 25 -3.69 -7.97 -8.11
N PRO A 26 -3.94 -9.27 -8.33
CA PRO A 26 -4.89 -10.04 -7.52
C PRO A 26 -4.27 -10.39 -6.16
N LEU A 27 -5.03 -10.22 -5.09
CA LEU A 27 -4.64 -10.54 -3.71
C LEU A 27 -5.71 -11.40 -3.04
N SER A 28 -5.29 -12.34 -2.21
CA SER A 28 -6.19 -13.13 -1.36
C SER A 28 -6.08 -12.66 0.08
N VAL A 29 -7.22 -12.31 0.69
CA VAL A 29 -7.32 -11.75 2.03
C VAL A 29 -8.13 -12.70 2.91
N GLY A 30 -7.54 -13.18 4.00
CA GLY A 30 -8.20 -14.05 4.98
C GLY A 30 -7.95 -13.71 6.46
N ARG A 31 -6.97 -12.82 6.71
CA ARG A 31 -6.74 -12.09 7.97
C ARG A 31 -8.01 -11.46 8.55
N PRO A 32 -8.52 -11.72 9.77
CA PRO A 32 -9.59 -10.88 10.33
C PRO A 32 -9.28 -9.38 10.25
N ALA A 33 -8.07 -8.97 10.67
CA ALA A 33 -7.63 -7.58 10.59
C ALA A 33 -7.55 -7.05 9.15
N SER A 34 -7.11 -7.87 8.19
CA SER A 34 -7.01 -7.47 6.78
C SER A 34 -8.37 -7.42 6.09
N LEU A 35 -9.31 -8.30 6.45
CA LEU A 35 -10.70 -8.26 5.99
C LEU A 35 -11.38 -7.00 6.51
N LYS A 36 -11.13 -6.63 7.76
CA LYS A 36 -11.64 -5.39 8.34
C LYS A 36 -11.05 -4.15 7.67
N ALA A 37 -9.73 -4.13 7.44
CA ALA A 37 -9.08 -3.08 6.66
C ALA A 37 -9.65 -2.94 5.25
N LEU A 38 -9.97 -4.06 4.58
CA LEU A 38 -10.60 -4.07 3.27
C LEU A 38 -12.00 -3.44 3.31
N THR A 39 -12.84 -3.79 4.28
CA THR A 39 -14.17 -3.22 4.45
C THR A 39 -14.09 -1.71 4.71
N LEU A 40 -13.25 -1.27 5.65
CA LEU A 40 -13.04 0.16 5.94
C LEU A 40 -12.55 0.91 4.69
N SER A 41 -11.68 0.30 3.89
CA SER A 41 -11.20 0.89 2.65
C SER A 41 -12.35 1.16 1.67
N LEU A 42 -13.25 0.19 1.50
CA LEU A 42 -14.39 0.29 0.60
C LEU A 42 -15.41 1.32 1.06
N ASP A 43 -15.72 1.32 2.36
CA ASP A 43 -16.84 2.08 2.93
C ASP A 43 -16.46 3.54 3.25
N GLU A 44 -15.21 3.79 3.68
CA GLU A 44 -14.82 5.07 4.28
C GLU A 44 -13.66 5.78 3.55
N HIS A 45 -12.87 5.07 2.74
CA HIS A 45 -11.65 5.62 2.11
C HIS A 45 -11.68 5.63 0.56
N ASP A 46 -12.86 5.72 -0.06
CA ASP A 46 -13.02 5.69 -1.54
C ASP A 46 -12.30 4.50 -2.19
N SER A 47 -12.38 3.33 -1.56
CA SER A 47 -11.70 2.10 -1.97
C SER A 47 -10.17 2.19 -2.00
N HIS A 48 -9.56 3.18 -1.33
CA HIS A 48 -8.11 3.30 -1.21
C HIS A 48 -7.59 2.57 0.02
N MET A 49 -6.42 1.97 -0.13
CA MET A 49 -5.68 1.32 0.94
C MET A 49 -4.19 1.47 0.74
N PHE A 50 -3.43 1.31 1.81
CA PHE A 50 -1.98 1.28 1.78
C PHE A 50 -1.46 -0.16 1.85
N MET A 51 -0.71 -0.55 0.83
CA MET A 51 -0.09 -1.87 0.78
C MET A 51 1.40 -1.74 1.00
N ILE A 52 1.90 -2.51 1.95
CA ILE A 52 3.28 -2.41 2.43
C ILE A 52 3.81 -3.81 2.71
N THR A 53 5.04 -4.08 2.29
CA THR A 53 5.63 -5.41 2.41
C THR A 53 6.22 -5.58 3.82
N GLN A 54 6.08 -6.80 4.36
CA GLN A 54 6.72 -7.22 5.60
C GLN A 54 8.18 -7.62 5.33
N ARG A 55 9.06 -7.34 6.29
CA ARG A 55 10.46 -7.80 6.28
C ARG A 55 10.53 -9.29 6.58
N ASP A 56 9.78 -9.74 7.58
CA ASP A 56 9.61 -11.16 7.88
C ASP A 56 8.15 -11.58 7.60
N PRO A 57 7.91 -12.42 6.58
CA PRO A 57 6.57 -12.88 6.24
C PRO A 57 5.95 -13.83 7.28
N LYS A 58 6.68 -14.29 8.30
CA LYS A 58 6.13 -15.09 9.41
C LYS A 58 5.35 -14.22 10.41
N ILE A 59 5.61 -12.91 10.35
CA ILE A 59 4.83 -11.75 10.80
C ILE A 59 3.30 -11.89 10.79
N GLU A 60 2.61 -12.33 11.85
CA GLU A 60 1.13 -12.31 11.87
C GLU A 60 0.59 -10.88 11.99
N SER A 61 0.99 -10.19 13.07
CA SER A 61 0.64 -8.79 13.37
C SER A 61 1.93 -7.95 13.37
N PRO A 62 2.32 -7.39 12.22
CA PRO A 62 3.58 -6.66 12.10
C PRO A 62 3.51 -5.29 12.78
N SER A 63 4.56 -4.93 13.51
CA SER A 63 4.79 -3.55 13.96
C SER A 63 5.38 -2.69 12.84
N ALA A 64 5.54 -1.38 13.05
CA ALA A 64 6.16 -0.49 12.06
C ALA A 64 7.60 -0.90 11.68
N GLU A 65 8.35 -1.50 12.61
CA GLU A 65 9.73 -1.95 12.39
C GLU A 65 9.82 -3.20 11.52
N ASP A 66 8.77 -4.04 11.56
CA ASP A 66 8.64 -5.25 10.76
C ASP A 66 8.24 -4.96 9.30
N LEU A 67 7.97 -3.71 8.98
CA LEU A 67 7.55 -3.26 7.65
C LEU A 67 8.67 -2.49 6.95
N TYR A 68 8.61 -2.48 5.62
CA TYR A 68 9.47 -1.60 4.81
C TYR A 68 8.99 -0.15 4.86
N GLU A 69 9.89 0.83 4.79
CA GLU A 69 9.52 2.26 4.87
C GLU A 69 8.64 2.76 3.72
N TYR A 70 8.66 2.07 2.58
CA TYR A 70 7.96 2.49 1.37
C TYR A 70 6.97 1.43 0.92
N GLY A 71 5.74 1.85 0.70
CA GLY A 71 4.67 1.03 0.15
C GLY A 71 4.00 1.71 -1.04
N THR A 72 2.84 1.19 -1.40
CA THR A 72 2.03 1.67 -2.51
C THR A 72 0.61 1.91 -2.04
N ILE A 73 0.10 3.11 -2.29
CA ILE A 73 -1.33 3.40 -2.21
C ILE A 73 -1.98 2.73 -3.43
N ALA A 74 -2.99 1.92 -3.18
CA ALA A 74 -3.74 1.21 -4.20
C ALA A 74 -5.23 1.41 -4.05
N LYS A 75 -5.95 1.26 -5.16
CA LYS A 75 -7.41 1.26 -5.21
C LYS A 75 -7.93 -0.15 -5.44
N ILE A 76 -8.97 -0.52 -4.69
CA ILE A 76 -9.70 -1.77 -4.88
C ILE A 76 -10.58 -1.61 -6.13
N ILE A 77 -10.43 -2.53 -7.08
CA ILE A 77 -11.22 -2.53 -8.32
C ILE A 77 -12.41 -3.47 -8.18
N ARG A 78 -12.17 -4.68 -7.67
CA ARG A 78 -13.18 -5.72 -7.48
C ARG A 78 -12.88 -6.59 -6.29
N VAL A 79 -13.94 -7.13 -5.68
CA VAL A 79 -13.89 -8.07 -4.58
C VAL A 79 -14.76 -9.27 -4.94
N HIS A 80 -14.27 -10.46 -4.66
CA HIS A 80 -14.97 -11.73 -4.82
C HIS A 80 -14.86 -12.53 -3.53
N ASP A 81 -15.99 -13.01 -3.02
CA ASP A 81 -16.00 -13.87 -1.84
C ASP A 81 -15.47 -15.27 -2.19
N LEU A 82 -14.69 -15.85 -1.28
CA LEU A 82 -14.22 -17.22 -1.37
C LEU A 82 -15.03 -18.14 -0.45
N PRO A 83 -15.27 -19.39 -0.86
CA PRO A 83 -15.82 -20.42 0.03
C PRO A 83 -14.81 -20.67 1.16
N GLY A 84 -15.12 -20.19 2.37
CA GLY A 84 -14.21 -20.18 3.52
C GLY A 84 -14.08 -18.83 4.22
N GLY A 85 -14.79 -17.79 3.76
CA GLY A 85 -14.86 -16.48 4.44
C GLY A 85 -13.73 -15.51 4.08
N GLY A 86 -12.75 -15.96 3.29
CA GLY A 86 -11.76 -15.09 2.67
C GLY A 86 -12.34 -14.31 1.48
N LYS A 87 -11.58 -13.34 0.98
CA LYS A 87 -11.93 -12.52 -0.18
C LYS A 87 -10.76 -12.49 -1.16
N ASN A 88 -11.03 -12.69 -2.45
CA ASN A 88 -10.11 -12.39 -3.53
C ASN A 88 -10.38 -10.97 -4.04
N VAL A 89 -9.35 -10.15 -4.08
CA VAL A 89 -9.44 -8.71 -4.37
C VAL A 89 -8.54 -8.39 -5.55
N ILE A 90 -9.09 -7.68 -6.54
CA ILE A 90 -8.31 -7.11 -7.63
C ILE A 90 -8.00 -5.66 -7.28
N THR A 91 -6.71 -5.32 -7.29
CA THR A 91 -6.22 -4.02 -6.84
C THR A 91 -5.40 -3.35 -7.92
N GLN A 92 -5.41 -2.02 -7.98
CA GLN A 92 -4.54 -1.22 -8.84
C GLN A 92 -3.61 -0.36 -7.98
N GLY A 93 -2.30 -0.54 -8.13
CA GLY A 93 -1.33 0.36 -7.52
C GLY A 93 -1.40 1.74 -8.17
N LEU A 94 -1.46 2.81 -7.38
CA LEU A 94 -1.59 4.18 -7.88
C LEU A 94 -0.30 4.98 -7.70
N LYS A 95 0.17 5.09 -6.46
CA LYS A 95 1.29 5.97 -6.08
C LYS A 95 2.15 5.29 -5.02
N ARG A 96 3.43 5.64 -5.00
CA ARG A 96 4.32 5.28 -3.89
C ARG A 96 4.03 6.21 -2.72
N ALA A 97 4.09 5.69 -1.51
CA ALA A 97 4.03 6.51 -0.31
C ALA A 97 5.03 6.00 0.73
N LYS A 98 5.48 6.91 1.59
CA LYS A 98 6.34 6.58 2.73
C LYS A 98 5.48 6.38 3.97
N LEU A 99 5.70 5.30 4.71
CA LEU A 99 5.10 5.08 6.02
C LEU A 99 5.65 6.11 7.02
N LEU A 100 4.77 6.85 7.70
CA LEU A 100 5.13 7.79 8.76
C LEU A 100 4.86 7.21 10.14
N SER A 101 3.67 6.65 10.34
CA SER A 101 3.23 6.06 11.59
C SER A 101 2.25 4.91 11.33
N LEU A 102 2.15 3.99 12.29
CA LEU A 102 1.24 2.85 12.24
C LEU A 102 0.44 2.81 13.55
N PHE A 103 -0.86 2.58 13.45
CA PHE A 103 -1.75 2.50 14.61
C PHE A 103 -2.90 1.54 14.33
N GLU A 104 -3.56 1.09 15.38
CA GLU A 104 -4.74 0.22 15.28
C GLU A 104 -6.00 1.04 15.49
N GLN A 105 -7.02 0.79 14.67
CA GLN A 105 -8.33 1.39 14.78
C GLN A 105 -9.37 0.42 14.20
N ASP A 106 -10.49 0.25 14.90
CA ASP A 106 -11.62 -0.59 14.45
C ASP A 106 -11.20 -2.02 14.05
N ASP A 107 -10.32 -2.65 14.83
CA ASP A 107 -9.74 -3.99 14.59
C ASP A 107 -8.94 -4.11 13.26
N ALA A 108 -8.55 -2.99 12.68
CA ALA A 108 -7.70 -2.92 11.49
C ALA A 108 -6.41 -2.13 11.78
N ILE A 109 -5.41 -2.39 10.96
CA ILE A 109 -4.17 -1.62 10.98
C ILE A 109 -4.34 -0.42 10.05
N PHE A 110 -3.94 0.75 10.53
CA PHE A 110 -3.91 2.00 9.79
C PHE A 110 -2.49 2.55 9.72
N ALA A 111 -2.24 3.37 8.70
CA ALA A 111 -1.00 4.09 8.56
C ALA A 111 -1.25 5.54 8.13
N GLU A 112 -0.52 6.46 8.75
CA GLU A 112 -0.28 7.77 8.14
C GLU A 112 0.83 7.61 7.10
N VAL A 113 0.54 8.03 5.88
CA VAL A 113 1.47 7.90 4.76
C VAL A 113 1.68 9.22 4.04
N GLU A 114 2.92 9.44 3.64
CA GLU A 114 3.34 10.61 2.87
C GLU A 114 3.41 10.24 1.39
N GLU A 115 2.58 10.85 0.56
CA GLU A 115 2.60 10.59 -0.88
C GLU A 115 3.91 11.05 -1.54
N LEU A 116 4.46 10.21 -2.40
CA LEU A 116 5.65 10.54 -3.18
C LEU A 116 5.29 10.98 -4.59
N GLU A 117 5.60 12.23 -4.94
CA GLU A 117 5.50 12.70 -6.31
C GLU A 117 6.45 11.93 -7.24
N ARG A 118 5.97 11.59 -8.44
CA ARG A 118 6.81 11.10 -9.55
C ARG A 118 7.74 12.22 -10.01
N ARG A 119 8.95 12.29 -9.45
CA ARG A 119 9.96 13.24 -9.90
C ARG A 119 10.64 12.73 -11.17
N TRP A 120 10.30 13.32 -12.30
CA TRP A 120 11.08 13.19 -13.53
C TRP A 120 12.46 13.82 -13.31
N ILE A 121 13.51 13.00 -13.35
CA ILE A 121 14.88 13.53 -13.40
C ILE A 121 15.02 14.17 -14.78
N LYS A 122 15.09 15.50 -14.83
CA LYS A 122 15.40 16.23 -16.06
C LYS A 122 16.83 15.85 -16.46
N THR A 123 16.92 15.04 -17.53
CA THR A 123 18.08 14.91 -18.44
C THR A 123 19.40 14.51 -17.80
N ILE A 124 19.87 13.29 -18.07
CA ILE A 124 21.30 12.97 -17.96
C ILE A 124 22.03 13.96 -18.87
N PRO A 125 22.96 14.80 -18.36
CA PRO A 125 23.71 15.69 -19.22
C PRO A 125 24.42 14.81 -20.24
N ARG A 126 24.08 14.95 -21.54
CA ARG A 126 24.89 14.37 -22.59
C ARG A 126 26.27 14.99 -22.40
N SER A 127 27.22 14.20 -21.92
CA SER A 127 28.61 14.59 -21.93
C SER A 127 28.91 15.05 -23.36
N ARG A 128 29.25 16.32 -23.49
CA ARG A 128 29.84 16.84 -24.72
C ARG A 128 31.10 15.99 -24.92
N ARG A 129 31.04 15.02 -25.85
CA ARG A 129 32.26 14.54 -26.51
C ARG A 129 32.78 15.76 -27.26
N SER A 130 33.67 16.49 -26.59
CA SER A 130 34.49 17.49 -27.23
C SER A 130 35.61 16.74 -27.91
N CYS A 131 35.65 16.89 -29.23
CA CYS A 131 36.76 16.71 -30.17
C CYS A 131 37.62 15.45 -30.03
#